data_AF-A0A946TQ18-F1
#
_entry.id   AF-A0A946TQ18-F1
#
_cell.length_a   1.000
_cell.length_b   1.000
_cell.length_c   1.000
_cell.angle_alpha   90.00
_cell.angle_beta   90.00
_cell.angle_gamma   90.00
#
_symmetry.space_group_name_H-M   'P 1'
#
loop_
_entity.id
_entity.type
_entity.pdbx_description
1 polymer ?
#
loop_
_entity_poly.entity_id
_entity_poly.type
_entity_poly.pdbx_seq_one_letter_code
_entity_poly.pdbx_strand_id
1 'polypeptide(L)'
;MSNYPSNEPVRLTLENQPSSEGSYSDIGEAHREDDEFCGFEILDNFERFNQTNDIYTRGQWDSRIRSEKVLNWFKGMFRPGIGVKKSEGYQARDFALKNAGWMATNLIIERNLKSDRVDGFLDYIQEFGPPHTEKMEIESVEQMTAEVKHACLTFGASDVGITAYDPRWHYTKNFSTKTLSEKEYGIPEDLPNVIVVLTEMDHDVIRTYPSATAGVTVGNGYSHDCAMTLSIATYIQNMGYRAIATVNDTSQCIPYAIQAGLGEYGRSGMLINPKFGPRMRIGRIHTDLPLEHDKPVRFGVREFCEVCRRCSDGCPPSAIPDGPPQDEIINQSNIVGIKKWTVDAEKCFQFWVNQGTECGVCIRDCPYNKDPASWLIQKYHQMWLKLAASPFKKLALWLDINLGFGGRLRPNDYWAHKLKK
;
A
#
# COMPACT_ATOMS: atom_id res chain seq x y z
N MET A 1 5.36 49.16 14.03
CA MET A 1 4.69 48.03 13.36
C MET A 1 5.61 46.84 13.47
N SER A 2 5.16 45.81 14.17
CA SER A 2 5.97 44.67 14.58
C SER A 2 6.14 43.70 13.40
N ASN A 3 7.25 43.81 12.67
CA ASN A 3 7.65 42.87 11.61
C ASN A 3 8.27 41.60 12.22
N TYR A 4 7.49 40.82 12.97
CA TYR A 4 7.84 39.41 13.14
C TYR A 4 7.19 38.66 11.97
N PRO A 5 7.95 37.85 11.21
CA PRO A 5 7.33 36.92 10.27
C PRO A 5 6.33 36.08 11.08
N SER A 6 5.08 36.00 10.60
CA SER A 6 4.09 35.12 11.20
C SER A 6 4.65 33.70 11.15
N ASN A 7 4.86 33.08 12.32
CA ASN A 7 5.19 31.64 12.45
C ASN A 7 4.02 30.73 11.99
N GLU A 8 3.07 31.25 11.21
CA GLU A 8 2.02 30.45 10.62
C GLU A 8 2.57 29.73 9.38
N PRO A 9 2.39 28.40 9.30
CA PRO A 9 2.88 27.63 8.16
C PRO A 9 2.21 28.09 6.86
N VAL A 10 2.99 28.12 5.78
CA VAL A 10 2.52 28.56 4.46
C VAL A 10 1.66 27.46 3.84
N ARG A 11 0.38 27.77 3.62
CA ARG A 11 -0.58 26.85 3.02
C ARG A 11 -0.23 26.54 1.56
N LEU A 12 -0.41 25.27 1.15
CA LEU A 12 -0.27 24.82 -0.23
C LEU A 12 -1.45 25.27 -1.09
N THR A 13 -1.14 25.81 -2.27
CA THR A 13 -2.10 26.25 -3.30
C THR A 13 -1.52 26.02 -4.70
N LEU A 14 -2.24 26.44 -5.76
CA LEU A 14 -1.67 26.37 -7.11
C LEU A 14 -0.46 27.30 -7.29
N GLU A 15 -0.47 28.43 -6.59
CA GLU A 15 0.58 29.44 -6.60
C GLU A 15 1.72 29.10 -5.63
N ASN A 16 1.44 28.28 -4.61
CA ASN A 16 2.42 27.78 -3.65
C ASN A 16 2.44 26.23 -3.66
N GLN A 17 3.16 25.68 -4.63
CA GLN A 17 3.31 24.24 -4.82
C GLN A 17 4.23 23.62 -3.76
N PRO A 18 4.10 22.30 -3.50
CA PRO A 18 5.06 21.56 -2.70
C PRO A 18 6.50 21.70 -3.17
N SER A 19 7.43 21.62 -2.22
CA SER A 19 8.85 21.62 -2.49
C SER A 19 9.29 20.38 -3.30
N SER A 20 10.18 20.58 -4.27
CA SER A 20 10.97 19.51 -4.90
C SER A 20 12.31 19.41 -4.18
N GLU A 21 12.86 18.20 -4.12
CA GLU A 21 14.20 17.95 -3.58
C GLU A 21 15.29 17.94 -4.66
N GLY A 22 14.94 17.98 -5.95
CA GLY A 22 15.88 17.77 -7.04
C GLY A 22 16.35 16.31 -7.13
N SER A 23 17.38 16.08 -7.95
CA SER A 23 17.88 14.73 -8.23
C SER A 23 18.47 14.09 -6.98
N TYR A 24 18.08 12.85 -6.69
CA TYR A 24 18.59 12.10 -5.56
C TYR A 24 20.10 11.82 -5.67
N SER A 25 20.63 11.77 -6.90
CA SER A 25 22.07 11.64 -7.17
C SER A 25 22.92 12.76 -6.53
N ASP A 26 22.30 13.90 -6.21
CA ASP A 26 22.98 15.04 -5.61
C ASP A 26 23.27 14.82 -4.11
N ILE A 27 22.56 13.87 -3.48
CA ILE A 27 22.62 13.62 -2.03
C ILE A 27 22.84 12.14 -1.66
N GLY A 28 22.86 11.23 -2.63
CA GLY A 28 23.07 9.80 -2.38
C GLY A 28 23.21 8.97 -3.65
N GLU A 29 23.42 7.66 -3.47
CA GLU A 29 23.50 6.71 -4.58
C GLU A 29 22.08 6.34 -5.06
N ALA A 30 21.73 6.81 -6.26
CA ALA A 30 20.43 6.52 -6.88
C ALA A 30 20.29 5.06 -7.32
N HIS A 31 21.39 4.43 -7.76
CA HIS A 31 21.44 3.07 -8.28
C HIS A 31 22.19 2.14 -7.33
N ARG A 32 21.65 0.95 -7.11
CA ARG A 32 22.23 -0.13 -6.31
C ARG A 32 22.24 -1.43 -7.10
N GLU A 33 23.12 -2.35 -6.72
CA GLU A 33 23.30 -3.64 -7.40
C GLU A 33 22.01 -4.47 -7.45
N ASP A 34 21.15 -4.36 -6.44
CA ASP A 34 19.91 -5.11 -6.31
C ASP A 34 18.69 -4.45 -6.98
N ASP A 35 18.84 -3.28 -7.61
CA ASP A 35 17.72 -2.58 -8.26
C ASP A 35 17.14 -3.34 -9.45
N GLU A 36 17.93 -4.19 -10.11
CA GLU A 36 17.42 -5.03 -11.21
C GLU A 36 16.26 -5.94 -10.77
N PHE A 37 16.18 -6.24 -9.48
CA PHE A 37 15.12 -7.07 -8.90
C PHE A 37 13.88 -6.28 -8.48
N CYS A 38 13.92 -4.94 -8.48
CA CYS A 38 12.76 -4.09 -8.15
C CYS A 38 11.61 -4.21 -9.18
N GLY A 39 11.87 -4.77 -10.36
CA GLY A 39 10.87 -4.92 -11.43
C GLY A 39 10.53 -3.63 -12.18
N PHE A 40 11.20 -2.53 -11.83
CA PHE A 40 11.21 -1.24 -12.53
C PHE A 40 12.63 -0.70 -12.59
N GLU A 41 12.87 0.25 -13.49
CA GLU A 41 14.19 0.84 -13.71
C GLU A 41 14.23 2.23 -13.06
N ILE A 42 15.20 2.47 -12.19
CA ILE A 42 15.50 3.78 -11.61
C ILE A 42 16.39 4.52 -12.62
N LEU A 43 16.15 5.81 -12.83
CA LEU A 43 16.88 6.65 -13.77
C LEU A 43 17.76 7.66 -13.02
N ASP A 44 18.75 8.24 -13.72
CA ASP A 44 19.70 9.21 -13.12
C ASP A 44 19.02 10.47 -12.56
N ASN A 45 17.83 10.81 -13.06
CA ASN A 45 17.02 11.94 -12.59
C ASN A 45 15.97 11.54 -11.53
N PHE A 46 16.15 10.40 -10.84
CA PHE A 46 15.27 9.97 -9.77
C PHE A 46 15.16 11.03 -8.67
N GLU A 47 13.94 11.39 -8.28
CA GLU A 47 13.68 12.28 -7.14
C GLU A 47 12.90 11.52 -6.06
N ARG A 48 13.24 11.77 -4.79
CA ARG A 48 12.38 11.30 -3.68
C ARG A 48 11.02 11.97 -3.76
N PHE A 49 9.99 11.24 -3.34
CA PHE A 49 8.62 11.70 -3.49
C PHE A 49 8.18 12.58 -2.30
N ASN A 50 7.61 13.74 -2.57
CA ASN A 50 6.98 14.55 -1.52
C ASN A 50 5.56 14.05 -1.25
N GLN A 51 5.24 13.64 -0.01
CA GLN A 51 3.92 13.07 0.31
C GLN A 51 2.78 14.03 -0.04
N THR A 52 2.99 15.35 0.03
CA THR A 52 1.96 16.34 -0.31
C THR A 52 1.54 16.33 -1.78
N ASN A 53 2.32 15.66 -2.65
CA ASN A 53 1.99 15.42 -4.05
C ASN A 53 1.18 14.14 -4.29
N ASP A 54 1.01 13.27 -3.29
CA ASP A 54 0.15 12.09 -3.45
C ASP A 54 -1.30 12.51 -3.77
N ILE A 55 -2.04 11.63 -4.45
CA ILE A 55 -3.37 12.00 -4.94
C ILE A 55 -4.39 12.28 -3.83
N TYR A 56 -4.22 11.66 -2.66
CA TYR A 56 -5.10 11.84 -1.51
C TYR A 56 -4.83 13.17 -0.80
N THR A 57 -3.55 13.55 -0.64
CA THR A 57 -3.15 14.85 -0.09
C THR A 57 -3.46 15.99 -1.05
N ARG A 58 -3.18 15.84 -2.35
CA ARG A 58 -3.62 16.81 -3.38
C ARG A 58 -5.13 17.01 -3.39
N GLY A 59 -5.91 15.95 -3.15
CA GLY A 59 -7.36 16.07 -2.94
C GLY A 59 -7.78 17.02 -1.81
N GLN A 60 -6.86 17.38 -0.90
CA GLN A 60 -7.08 18.32 0.19
C GLN A 60 -6.66 19.77 -0.11
N TRP A 61 -5.68 20.02 -0.98
CA TRP A 61 -5.16 21.38 -1.20
C TRP A 61 -5.19 21.85 -2.65
N ASP A 62 -5.03 20.94 -3.62
CA ASP A 62 -4.96 21.26 -5.06
C ASP A 62 -6.36 21.54 -5.60
N SER A 63 -6.65 22.80 -5.96
CA SER A 63 -7.96 23.23 -6.42
C SER A 63 -8.42 22.60 -7.74
N ARG A 64 -7.51 21.95 -8.50
CA ARG A 64 -7.85 21.18 -9.71
C ARG A 64 -8.53 19.85 -9.38
N ILE A 65 -8.21 19.27 -8.22
CA ILE A 65 -8.72 17.97 -7.76
C ILE A 65 -9.77 18.15 -6.66
N ARG A 66 -9.48 19.03 -5.70
CA ARG A 66 -10.30 19.30 -4.52
C ARG A 66 -11.70 19.76 -4.95
N SER A 67 -12.71 19.01 -4.53
CA SER A 67 -14.12 19.34 -4.71
C SER A 67 -14.92 18.92 -3.49
N GLU A 68 -16.18 19.37 -3.38
CA GLU A 68 -17.07 18.90 -2.32
C GLU A 68 -17.22 17.37 -2.34
N LYS A 69 -17.24 16.77 -3.53
CA LYS A 69 -17.35 15.32 -3.71
C LYS A 69 -16.11 14.58 -3.18
N VAL A 70 -14.92 15.11 -3.45
CA VAL A 70 -13.66 14.58 -2.89
C VAL A 70 -13.67 14.66 -1.37
N LEU A 71 -14.05 15.81 -0.81
CA LEU A 71 -14.14 15.99 0.65
C LEU A 71 -15.16 15.04 1.29
N ASN A 72 -16.30 14.84 0.63
CA ASN A 72 -17.32 13.91 1.10
C ASN A 72 -16.86 12.46 0.98
N TRP A 73 -16.03 12.09 0.00
CA TRP A 73 -15.42 10.76 -0.08
C TRP A 73 -14.57 10.47 1.16
N PHE A 74 -13.66 11.39 1.55
CA PHE A 74 -12.88 11.26 2.77
C PHE A 74 -13.77 11.19 4.02
N LYS A 75 -14.75 12.10 4.15
CA LYS A 75 -15.69 12.07 5.28
C LYS A 75 -16.48 10.76 5.34
N GLY A 76 -16.81 10.15 4.20
CA GLY A 76 -17.57 8.91 4.10
C GLY A 76 -16.84 7.68 4.62
N MET A 77 -15.53 7.77 4.86
CA MET A 77 -14.76 6.75 5.58
C MET A 77 -15.09 6.73 7.08
N PHE A 78 -15.44 7.89 7.64
CA PHE A 78 -15.67 8.08 9.08
C PHE A 78 -17.14 8.32 9.44
N ARG A 79 -17.94 8.78 8.48
CA ARG A 79 -19.33 9.18 8.69
C ARG A 79 -20.29 8.23 7.96
N PRO A 80 -21.26 7.62 8.67
CA PRO A 80 -22.25 6.76 8.03
C PRO A 80 -23.15 7.55 7.07
N GLY A 81 -23.68 6.87 6.06
CA GLY A 81 -24.71 7.40 5.15
C GLY A 81 -24.20 8.17 3.93
N ILE A 82 -22.94 8.62 3.91
CA ILE A 82 -22.37 9.28 2.73
C ILE A 82 -22.09 8.24 1.63
N GLY A 83 -22.58 8.50 0.42
CA GLY A 83 -22.35 7.63 -0.75
C GLY A 83 -23.38 6.52 -0.96
N VAL A 84 -24.35 6.37 -0.04
CA VAL A 84 -25.42 5.37 -0.13
C VAL A 84 -26.30 5.60 -1.37
N LYS A 85 -26.60 4.52 -2.10
CA LYS A 85 -27.42 4.49 -3.32
C LYS A 85 -28.42 3.34 -3.23
N LYS A 86 -29.38 3.32 -4.16
CA LYS A 86 -30.34 2.20 -4.32
C LYS A 86 -29.76 1.01 -5.10
N SER A 87 -28.65 1.22 -5.81
CA SER A 87 -27.98 0.18 -6.60
C SER A 87 -27.37 -0.90 -5.71
N GLU A 88 -27.36 -2.13 -6.21
CA GLU A 88 -26.70 -3.27 -5.57
C GLU A 88 -25.24 -2.96 -5.20
N GLY A 89 -24.85 -3.31 -3.97
CA GLY A 89 -23.49 -3.11 -3.46
C GLY A 89 -23.18 -1.69 -2.98
N TYR A 90 -24.15 -0.79 -2.98
CA TYR A 90 -24.01 0.60 -2.49
C TYR A 90 -25.11 0.97 -1.50
N GLN A 91 -25.79 -0.01 -0.91
CA GLN A 91 -26.88 0.23 0.02
C GLN A 91 -26.35 0.50 1.43
N ALA A 92 -27.22 0.91 2.35
CA ALA A 92 -26.84 1.26 3.72
C ALA A 92 -26.05 0.14 4.43
N ARG A 93 -26.42 -1.14 4.22
CA ARG A 93 -25.72 -2.30 4.78
C ARG A 93 -24.27 -2.43 4.26
N ASP A 94 -24.04 -2.09 2.99
CA ASP A 94 -22.73 -2.22 2.35
C ASP A 94 -21.76 -1.17 2.93
N PHE A 95 -22.25 0.06 3.07
CA PHE A 95 -21.49 1.13 3.74
C PHE A 95 -21.34 0.91 5.25
N ALA A 96 -22.32 0.28 5.91
CA ALA A 96 -22.20 -0.09 7.32
C ALA A 96 -21.07 -1.11 7.53
N LEU A 97 -21.02 -2.17 6.71
CA LEU A 97 -19.95 -3.16 6.75
C LEU A 97 -18.59 -2.52 6.44
N LYS A 98 -18.51 -1.73 5.36
CA LYS A 98 -17.30 -0.98 5.00
C LYS A 98 -16.78 -0.15 6.16
N ASN A 99 -17.62 0.70 6.74
CA ASN A 99 -17.21 1.64 7.79
C ASN A 99 -16.85 0.91 9.09
N ALA A 100 -17.49 -0.21 9.40
CA ALA A 100 -17.10 -1.06 10.53
C ALA A 100 -15.66 -1.58 10.39
N GLY A 101 -15.22 -1.91 9.17
CA GLY A 101 -13.84 -2.35 8.92
C GLY A 101 -12.79 -1.31 9.33
N TRP A 102 -13.11 -0.01 9.31
CA TRP A 102 -12.18 1.07 9.63
C TRP A 102 -12.04 1.36 11.13
N MET A 103 -12.78 0.66 12.00
CA MET A 103 -12.91 1.06 13.40
C MET A 103 -11.58 1.13 14.16
N ALA A 104 -10.70 0.13 14.04
CA ALA A 104 -9.45 0.12 14.79
C ALA A 104 -8.48 1.19 14.25
N THR A 105 -8.39 1.34 12.93
CA THR A 105 -7.65 2.44 12.30
C THR A 105 -8.13 3.81 12.79
N ASN A 106 -9.44 4.02 12.87
CA ASN A 106 -10.02 5.28 13.32
C ASN A 106 -9.62 5.59 14.78
N LEU A 107 -9.61 4.59 15.66
CA LEU A 107 -9.14 4.77 17.04
C LEU A 107 -7.66 5.19 17.11
N ILE A 108 -6.83 4.63 16.23
CA ILE A 108 -5.39 4.95 16.16
C ILE A 108 -5.17 6.37 15.64
N ILE A 109 -5.90 6.78 14.60
CA ILE A 109 -5.86 8.16 14.08
C ILE A 109 -6.34 9.14 15.16
N GLU A 110 -7.48 8.88 15.79
CA GLU A 110 -8.08 9.77 16.79
C GLU A 110 -7.19 10.01 18.02
N ARG A 111 -6.31 9.05 18.36
CA ARG A 111 -5.35 9.18 19.48
C ARG A 111 -4.56 10.49 19.41
N ASN A 112 -4.11 10.87 18.20
CA ASN A 112 -3.18 11.98 18.01
C ASN A 112 -3.67 13.07 17.03
N LEU A 113 -4.92 12.97 16.55
CA LEU A 113 -5.47 13.89 15.54
C LEU A 113 -5.43 15.37 15.97
N LYS A 114 -5.65 15.66 17.26
CA LYS A 114 -5.60 17.03 17.80
C LYS A 114 -4.20 17.66 17.72
N SER A 115 -3.17 16.82 17.72
CA SER A 115 -1.76 17.19 17.61
C SER A 115 -1.28 17.26 16.16
N ASP A 116 -2.21 17.35 15.19
CA ASP A 116 -1.92 17.41 13.75
C ASP A 116 -1.13 16.18 13.24
N ARG A 117 -1.51 15.01 13.75
CA ARG A 117 -1.00 13.72 13.28
C ARG A 117 -2.11 12.87 12.69
N VAL A 118 -1.79 12.14 11.64
CA VAL A 118 -2.65 11.08 11.10
C VAL A 118 -1.85 9.78 11.07
N ASP A 119 -1.68 9.20 12.26
CA ASP A 119 -0.89 8.00 12.51
C ASP A 119 -1.29 6.84 11.56
N GLY A 120 -0.31 6.25 10.87
CA GLY A 120 -0.45 5.21 9.86
C GLY A 120 -0.71 5.69 8.42
N PHE A 121 -0.93 6.99 8.20
CA PHE A 121 -1.28 7.53 6.86
C PHE A 121 -0.46 8.74 6.46
N LEU A 122 -0.36 9.76 7.31
CA LEU A 122 0.47 10.96 7.07
C LEU A 122 1.62 11.05 8.07
N ASP A 123 1.62 10.19 9.08
CA ASP A 123 2.61 10.10 10.13
C ASP A 123 2.80 8.63 10.51
N TYR A 124 4.00 8.25 10.95
CA TYR A 124 4.19 6.96 11.59
C TYR A 124 3.29 6.82 12.81
N ILE A 125 2.99 5.59 13.20
CA ILE A 125 2.16 5.36 14.37
C ILE A 125 3.00 5.63 15.61
N GLN A 126 2.61 6.62 16.41
CA GLN A 126 3.32 6.92 17.65
C GLN A 126 3.37 5.69 18.56
N GLU A 127 4.53 5.43 19.11
CA GLU A 127 4.80 4.30 19.97
C GLU A 127 3.95 4.39 21.26
N PHE A 128 3.56 3.24 21.81
CA PHE A 128 2.77 3.22 23.05
C PHE A 128 3.60 3.65 24.27
N GLY A 129 4.88 3.26 24.28
CA GLY A 129 5.84 3.60 25.33
C GLY A 129 7.27 3.53 24.80
N PRO A 130 8.25 3.98 25.60
CA PRO A 130 9.66 3.86 25.23
C PRO A 130 10.12 2.39 25.25
N PRO A 131 11.22 2.06 24.55
CA PRO A 131 11.88 0.76 24.69
C PRO A 131 12.28 0.46 26.15
N HIS A 132 12.36 -0.82 26.48
CA HIS A 132 12.93 -1.30 27.74
C HIS A 132 14.36 -0.78 27.90
N THR A 133 14.75 -0.41 29.12
CA THR A 133 16.06 0.22 29.37
C THR A 133 17.24 -0.74 29.19
N GLU A 134 17.02 -2.02 29.44
CA GLU A 134 18.02 -3.06 29.23
C GLU A 134 17.75 -3.77 27.91
N LYS A 135 18.77 -3.82 27.04
CA LYS A 135 18.71 -4.58 25.79
C LYS A 135 18.89 -6.07 26.09
N MET A 136 17.97 -6.88 25.59
CA MET A 136 18.15 -8.32 25.51
C MET A 136 19.40 -8.63 24.68
N GLU A 137 20.26 -9.53 25.16
CA GLU A 137 21.43 -9.96 24.41
C GLU A 137 21.02 -10.83 23.21
N ILE A 138 21.59 -10.55 22.04
CA ILE A 138 21.34 -11.30 20.81
C ILE A 138 22.56 -12.17 20.53
N GLU A 139 22.45 -13.46 20.89
CA GLU A 139 23.51 -14.44 20.69
C GLU A 139 23.72 -14.78 19.20
N SER A 140 22.63 -14.78 18.42
CA SER A 140 22.65 -15.08 16.98
C SER A 140 21.64 -14.22 16.22
N VAL A 141 22.15 -13.47 15.23
CA VAL A 141 21.32 -12.65 14.34
C VAL A 141 20.39 -13.51 13.48
N GLU A 142 20.86 -14.67 13.02
CA GLU A 142 20.06 -15.65 12.26
C GLU A 142 18.87 -16.15 13.09
N GLN A 143 19.13 -16.56 14.33
CA GLN A 143 18.07 -17.05 15.22
C GLN A 143 17.08 -15.93 15.55
N MET A 144 17.57 -14.72 15.85
CA MET A 144 16.69 -13.59 16.13
C MET A 144 15.82 -13.22 14.93
N THR A 145 16.37 -13.31 13.73
CA THR A 145 15.63 -13.10 12.48
C THR A 145 14.48 -14.11 12.35
N ALA A 146 14.74 -15.39 12.61
CA ALA A 146 13.71 -16.43 12.59
C ALA A 146 12.62 -16.21 13.65
N GLU A 147 13.02 -15.85 14.87
CA GLU A 147 12.11 -15.58 15.99
C GLU A 147 11.21 -14.37 15.74
N VAL A 148 11.75 -13.26 15.23
CA VAL A 148 10.96 -12.06 14.88
C VAL A 148 9.97 -12.37 13.76
N LYS A 149 10.37 -13.13 12.73
CA LYS A 149 9.44 -13.59 11.69
C LYS A 149 8.33 -14.46 12.29
N HIS A 150 8.66 -15.35 13.23
CA HIS A 150 7.66 -16.14 13.94
C HIS A 150 6.70 -15.29 14.77
N ALA A 151 7.20 -14.26 15.46
CA ALA A 151 6.38 -13.30 16.19
C ALA A 151 5.44 -12.54 15.25
N CYS A 152 5.93 -12.09 14.09
CA CYS A 152 5.10 -11.42 13.07
C CYS A 152 3.94 -12.30 12.61
N LEU A 153 4.20 -13.58 12.33
CA LEU A 153 3.15 -14.55 11.96
C LEU A 153 2.17 -14.79 13.12
N THR A 154 2.65 -14.83 14.36
CA THR A 154 1.82 -14.98 15.56
C THR A 154 0.87 -13.79 15.74
N PHE A 155 1.33 -12.57 15.43
CA PHE A 155 0.50 -11.37 15.45
C PHE A 155 -0.45 -11.23 14.25
N GLY A 156 -0.40 -12.16 13.28
CA GLY A 156 -1.36 -12.25 12.19
C GLY A 156 -0.82 -11.88 10.80
N ALA A 157 0.50 -11.69 10.63
CA ALA A 157 1.07 -11.45 9.31
C ALA A 157 0.83 -12.66 8.40
N SER A 158 0.40 -12.40 7.17
CA SER A 158 0.21 -13.43 6.14
C SER A 158 1.52 -13.78 5.43
N ASP A 159 2.47 -12.84 5.42
CA ASP A 159 3.84 -13.04 4.97
C ASP A 159 4.76 -12.00 5.63
N VAL A 160 6.04 -12.31 5.74
CA VAL A 160 7.03 -11.43 6.38
C VAL A 160 8.37 -11.52 5.66
N GLY A 161 8.97 -10.35 5.42
CA GLY A 161 10.31 -10.21 4.88
C GLY A 161 11.04 -9.07 5.57
N ILE A 162 12.36 -9.07 5.52
CA ILE A 162 13.20 -8.08 6.20
C ILE A 162 14.20 -7.53 5.19
N THR A 163 14.42 -6.23 5.20
CA THR A 163 15.37 -5.56 4.31
C THR A 163 16.07 -4.39 5.02
N ALA A 164 17.12 -3.88 4.41
CA ALA A 164 17.78 -2.65 4.84
C ALA A 164 16.86 -1.43 4.70
N TYR A 165 17.10 -0.43 5.53
CA TYR A 165 16.60 0.93 5.30
C TYR A 165 17.11 1.47 3.96
N ASP A 166 16.19 2.05 3.18
CA ASP A 166 16.48 2.65 1.89
C ASP A 166 15.87 4.06 1.78
N PRO A 167 16.67 5.13 1.94
CA PRO A 167 16.19 6.50 1.93
C PRO A 167 15.56 6.92 0.59
N ARG A 168 15.82 6.22 -0.52
CA ARG A 168 15.23 6.53 -1.83
C ARG A 168 13.71 6.48 -1.79
N TRP A 169 13.14 5.59 -0.99
CA TRP A 169 11.70 5.38 -0.92
C TRP A 169 11.00 6.27 0.10
N HIS A 170 11.76 7.01 0.90
CA HIS A 170 11.24 7.84 1.98
C HIS A 170 10.65 9.13 1.44
N TYR A 171 9.53 9.55 2.03
CA TYR A 171 8.95 10.83 1.67
C TYR A 171 9.85 11.98 2.13
N THR A 172 9.84 13.07 1.39
CA THR A 172 10.67 14.25 1.68
C THR A 172 10.02 15.17 2.72
N LYS A 173 8.68 15.24 2.69
CA LYS A 173 7.82 15.99 3.60
C LYS A 173 6.55 15.18 3.87
N ASN A 174 5.99 15.38 5.06
CA ASN A 174 4.65 14.91 5.43
C ASN A 174 3.60 16.00 5.11
N PHE A 175 2.32 15.65 5.17
CA PHE A 175 1.23 16.62 4.98
C PHE A 175 0.49 16.94 6.29
N SER A 176 0.27 18.22 6.57
CA SER A 176 -0.62 18.68 7.64
C SER A 176 -2.04 18.88 7.11
N THR A 177 -3.00 18.09 7.58
CA THR A 177 -4.41 18.29 7.21
C THR A 177 -5.05 19.48 7.91
N LYS A 178 -4.50 19.90 9.07
CA LYS A 178 -5.00 21.04 9.85
C LYS A 178 -4.65 22.38 9.19
N THR A 179 -3.43 22.49 8.69
CA THR A 179 -2.91 23.74 8.11
C THR A 179 -2.85 23.71 6.58
N LEU A 180 -3.05 22.54 5.98
CA LEU A 180 -2.95 22.31 4.53
C LEU A 180 -1.58 22.73 4.00
N SER A 181 -0.52 22.35 4.70
CA SER A 181 0.87 22.70 4.41
C SER A 181 1.80 21.49 4.54
N GLU A 182 3.06 21.65 4.11
CA GLU A 182 4.12 20.68 4.33
C GLU A 182 4.52 20.63 5.81
N LYS A 183 4.79 19.42 6.30
CA LYS A 183 5.35 19.14 7.61
C LYS A 183 6.70 18.44 7.44
N GLU A 184 7.61 18.68 8.38
CA GLU A 184 8.89 17.97 8.39
C GLU A 184 8.71 16.47 8.48
N TYR A 185 9.63 15.78 7.82
CA TYR A 185 9.73 14.34 7.84
C TYR A 185 10.18 13.86 9.24
N GLY A 186 9.47 12.88 9.79
CA GLY A 186 9.49 12.64 11.25
C GLY A 186 10.16 11.36 11.74
N ILE A 187 10.52 10.41 10.87
CA ILE A 187 11.10 9.13 11.32
C ILE A 187 12.63 9.26 11.46
N PRO A 188 13.24 8.69 12.52
CA PRO A 188 14.69 8.58 12.61
C PRO A 188 15.27 7.77 11.43
N GLU A 189 16.34 8.28 10.83
CA GLU A 189 17.02 7.67 9.68
C GLU A 189 18.14 6.69 10.10
N ASP A 190 18.37 6.54 11.42
CA ASP A 190 19.42 5.69 12.00
C ASP A 190 18.93 4.28 12.37
N LEU A 191 17.78 3.86 11.83
CA LEU A 191 17.21 2.53 12.02
C LEU A 191 17.56 1.65 10.80
N PRO A 192 18.54 0.73 10.90
CA PRO A 192 19.10 0.04 9.75
C PRO A 192 18.17 -1.00 9.12
N ASN A 193 17.19 -1.50 9.87
CA ASN A 193 16.38 -2.66 9.47
C ASN A 193 14.91 -2.28 9.30
N VAL A 194 14.28 -2.83 8.26
CA VAL A 194 12.86 -2.68 7.97
C VAL A 194 12.23 -4.06 7.85
N ILE A 195 11.37 -4.39 8.80
CA ILE A 195 10.53 -5.58 8.76
C ILE A 195 9.27 -5.23 7.97
N VAL A 196 9.02 -5.93 6.88
CA VAL A 196 7.84 -5.74 6.02
C VAL A 196 6.87 -6.90 6.26
N VAL A 197 5.63 -6.57 6.57
CA VAL A 197 4.56 -7.55 6.82
C VAL A 197 3.42 -7.37 5.83
N LEU A 198 2.88 -8.48 5.34
CA LEU A 198 1.72 -8.50 4.47
C LEU A 198 0.46 -8.92 5.23
N THR A 199 -0.65 -8.24 4.96
CA THR A 199 -1.98 -8.66 5.42
C THR A 199 -2.82 -9.04 4.22
N GLU A 200 -3.18 -10.31 4.11
CA GLU A 200 -4.07 -10.80 3.06
C GLU A 200 -5.48 -10.19 3.20
N MET A 201 -6.05 -9.74 2.09
CA MET A 201 -7.45 -9.31 2.03
C MET A 201 -8.38 -10.47 1.66
N ASP A 202 -9.62 -10.45 2.14
CA ASP A 202 -10.62 -11.49 1.87
C ASP A 202 -10.91 -11.64 0.36
N HIS A 203 -10.72 -12.85 -0.16
CA HIS A 203 -10.86 -13.15 -1.58
C HIS A 203 -12.26 -12.92 -2.13
N ASP A 204 -13.30 -13.40 -1.46
CA ASP A 204 -14.67 -13.32 -1.97
C ASP A 204 -15.23 -11.91 -1.87
N VAL A 205 -14.87 -11.17 -0.83
CA VAL A 205 -15.23 -9.76 -0.70
C VAL A 205 -14.58 -8.92 -1.82
N ILE A 206 -13.30 -9.14 -2.13
CA ILE A 206 -12.60 -8.46 -3.25
C ILE A 206 -13.29 -8.74 -4.59
N ARG A 207 -13.85 -9.95 -4.79
CA ARG A 207 -14.62 -10.28 -5.99
C ARG A 207 -15.87 -9.45 -6.18
N THR A 208 -16.35 -8.75 -5.15
CA THR A 208 -17.50 -7.85 -5.25
C THR A 208 -17.17 -6.45 -5.78
N TYR A 209 -15.90 -6.10 -5.98
CA TYR A 209 -15.53 -4.84 -6.63
C TYR A 209 -16.12 -4.75 -8.06
N PRO A 210 -16.49 -3.54 -8.55
CA PRO A 210 -16.62 -2.29 -7.79
C PRO A 210 -17.91 -2.30 -6.95
N SER A 211 -17.79 -2.15 -5.62
CA SER A 211 -18.92 -2.00 -4.70
C SER A 211 -18.43 -1.49 -3.34
N ALA A 212 -19.32 -0.92 -2.54
CA ALA A 212 -19.03 -0.60 -1.14
C ALA A 212 -18.94 -1.86 -0.27
N THR A 213 -19.58 -2.97 -0.67
CA THR A 213 -19.41 -4.28 0.00
C THR A 213 -17.94 -4.68 0.03
N ALA A 214 -17.24 -4.51 -1.10
CA ALA A 214 -15.81 -4.77 -1.18
C ALA A 214 -14.98 -3.83 -0.28
N GLY A 215 -15.47 -2.64 0.04
CA GLY A 215 -14.70 -1.64 0.79
C GLY A 215 -14.28 -2.07 2.20
N VAL A 216 -14.98 -3.05 2.80
CA VAL A 216 -14.56 -3.60 4.09
C VAL A 216 -13.16 -4.22 4.04
N THR A 217 -12.70 -4.78 2.91
CA THR A 217 -11.36 -5.37 2.84
C THR A 217 -10.26 -4.33 2.98
N VAL A 218 -10.54 -3.08 2.57
CA VAL A 218 -9.60 -1.97 2.74
C VAL A 218 -9.55 -1.55 4.20
N GLY A 219 -10.71 -1.23 4.78
CA GLY A 219 -10.79 -0.80 6.17
C GLY A 219 -10.26 -1.85 7.13
N ASN A 220 -10.72 -3.09 6.99
CA ASN A 220 -10.30 -4.19 7.84
C ASN A 220 -8.81 -4.51 7.68
N GLY A 221 -8.29 -4.44 6.45
CA GLY A 221 -6.86 -4.58 6.19
C GLY A 221 -6.03 -3.55 6.94
N TYR A 222 -6.40 -2.27 6.88
CA TYR A 222 -5.70 -1.23 7.64
C TYR A 222 -5.89 -1.36 9.16
N SER A 223 -7.08 -1.76 9.62
CA SER A 223 -7.30 -2.00 11.05
C SER A 223 -6.37 -3.09 11.58
N HIS A 224 -6.17 -4.17 10.80
CA HIS A 224 -5.21 -5.21 11.12
C HIS A 224 -3.77 -4.72 11.03
N ASP A 225 -3.37 -4.04 9.95
CA ASP A 225 -2.00 -3.54 9.78
C ASP A 225 -1.58 -2.64 10.94
N CYS A 226 -2.42 -1.67 11.32
CA CYS A 226 -2.09 -0.75 12.39
C CYS A 226 -1.93 -1.48 13.73
N ALA A 227 -2.81 -2.43 14.05
CA ALA A 227 -2.73 -3.20 15.30
C ALA A 227 -1.53 -4.17 15.30
N MET A 228 -1.28 -4.84 14.18
CA MET A 228 -0.22 -5.83 14.01
C MET A 228 1.16 -5.16 14.06
N THR A 229 1.38 -4.10 13.28
CA THR A 229 2.66 -3.37 13.25
C THR A 229 2.98 -2.76 14.61
N LEU A 230 1.98 -2.21 15.32
CA LEU A 230 2.15 -1.75 16.70
C LEU A 230 2.54 -2.88 17.64
N SER A 231 1.89 -4.04 17.56
CA SER A 231 2.19 -5.19 18.43
C SER A 231 3.61 -5.71 18.20
N ILE A 232 4.05 -5.78 16.94
CA ILE A 232 5.42 -6.17 16.56
C ILE A 232 6.43 -5.12 17.08
N ALA A 233 6.16 -3.83 16.89
CA ALA A 233 7.02 -2.77 17.40
C ALA A 233 7.13 -2.83 18.93
N THR A 234 6.03 -3.01 19.64
CA THR A 234 6.01 -3.16 21.11
C THR A 234 6.75 -4.41 21.58
N TYR A 235 6.65 -5.53 20.85
CA TYR A 235 7.44 -6.73 21.14
C TYR A 235 8.95 -6.43 21.10
N ILE A 236 9.41 -5.75 20.04
CA ILE A 236 10.82 -5.37 19.87
C ILE A 236 11.26 -4.36 20.93
N GLN A 237 10.40 -3.39 21.26
CA GLN A 237 10.63 -2.42 22.33
C GLN A 237 10.79 -3.09 23.70
N ASN A 238 10.01 -4.13 23.98
CA ASN A 238 10.13 -4.88 25.22
C ASN A 238 11.43 -5.69 25.32
N MET A 239 12.12 -5.93 24.19
CA MET A 239 13.49 -6.47 24.17
C MET A 239 14.57 -5.37 24.29
N GLY A 240 14.17 -4.10 24.44
CA GLY A 240 15.08 -2.95 24.61
C GLY A 240 15.56 -2.30 23.32
N TYR A 241 15.01 -2.69 22.17
CA TYR A 241 15.35 -2.14 20.86
C TYR A 241 14.35 -1.08 20.40
N ARG A 242 14.79 -0.11 19.59
CA ARG A 242 13.88 0.85 18.98
C ARG A 242 13.10 0.17 17.87
N ALA A 243 11.80 0.43 17.82
CA ALA A 243 10.95 -0.02 16.73
C ALA A 243 9.81 0.97 16.49
N ILE A 244 9.57 1.32 15.23
CA ILE A 244 8.57 2.29 14.80
C ILE A 244 7.64 1.65 13.79
N ALA A 245 6.35 1.62 14.11
CA ALA A 245 5.31 1.08 13.26
C ALA A 245 4.86 2.11 12.21
N THR A 246 4.80 1.67 10.95
CA THR A 246 4.36 2.49 9.80
C THR A 246 3.44 1.67 8.90
N VAL A 247 2.53 2.35 8.20
CA VAL A 247 1.60 1.71 7.25
C VAL A 247 1.71 2.41 5.90
N ASN A 248 0.85 3.39 5.58
CA ASN A 248 0.92 4.14 4.30
C ASN A 248 1.78 5.40 4.37
N ASP A 249 2.12 5.82 5.57
CA ASP A 249 2.96 6.97 5.85
C ASP A 249 4.44 6.67 5.54
N THR A 250 5.30 7.67 5.79
CA THR A 250 6.77 7.55 5.89
C THR A 250 7.52 7.25 4.59
N SER A 251 7.11 6.29 3.78
CA SER A 251 7.81 5.87 2.57
C SER A 251 6.90 5.08 1.62
N GLN A 252 7.34 4.85 0.38
CA GLN A 252 6.64 4.01 -0.58
C GLN A 252 6.73 2.52 -0.20
N CYS A 253 5.59 1.85 -0.01
CA CYS A 253 5.56 0.48 0.56
C CYS A 253 6.02 -0.60 -0.42
N ILE A 254 5.73 -0.43 -1.71
CA ILE A 254 5.97 -1.48 -2.72
C ILE A 254 7.45 -1.78 -2.91
N PRO A 255 8.35 -0.79 -3.09
CA PRO A 255 9.78 -1.06 -3.19
C PRO A 255 10.32 -1.87 -2.00
N TYR A 256 9.95 -1.49 -0.78
CA TYR A 256 10.35 -2.22 0.44
C TYR A 256 9.87 -3.67 0.43
N ALA A 257 8.64 -3.95 0.01
CA ALA A 257 8.14 -5.31 -0.07
C ALA A 257 8.87 -6.14 -1.14
N ILE A 258 9.30 -5.54 -2.24
CA ILE A 258 10.10 -6.22 -3.27
C ILE A 258 11.51 -6.51 -2.73
N GLN A 259 12.16 -5.52 -2.12
CA GLN A 259 13.47 -5.66 -1.48
C GLN A 259 13.47 -6.77 -0.41
N ALA A 260 12.40 -6.83 0.39
CA ALA A 260 12.16 -7.87 1.39
C ALA A 260 11.76 -9.25 0.82
N GLY A 261 11.77 -9.45 -0.50
CA GLY A 261 11.48 -10.75 -1.12
C GLY A 261 10.02 -11.17 -1.13
N LEU A 262 9.07 -10.25 -0.93
CA LEU A 262 7.65 -10.57 -0.76
C LEU A 262 6.84 -10.58 -2.07
N GLY A 263 7.45 -10.19 -3.20
CA GLY A 263 6.78 -10.20 -4.48
C GLY A 263 7.52 -9.44 -5.58
N GLU A 264 6.86 -9.29 -6.73
CA GLU A 264 7.34 -8.51 -7.88
C GLU A 264 6.37 -7.38 -8.23
N TYR A 265 6.86 -6.35 -8.92
CA TYR A 265 6.04 -5.26 -9.43
C TYR A 265 5.15 -5.69 -10.60
N GLY A 266 3.83 -5.46 -10.50
CA GLY A 266 2.86 -5.75 -11.56
C GLY A 266 2.41 -4.52 -12.36
N ARG A 267 1.89 -4.74 -13.58
CA ARG A 267 1.34 -3.69 -14.47
C ARG A 267 0.33 -2.75 -13.79
N SER A 268 -0.46 -3.25 -12.84
CA SER A 268 -1.44 -2.45 -12.10
C SER A 268 -0.81 -1.47 -11.09
N GLY A 269 0.52 -1.40 -11.02
CA GLY A 269 1.24 -0.61 -10.04
C GLY A 269 1.23 -1.20 -8.63
N MET A 270 0.89 -2.48 -8.49
CA MET A 270 0.78 -3.19 -7.21
C MET A 270 1.89 -4.23 -7.08
N LEU A 271 2.29 -4.53 -5.85
CA LEU A 271 3.04 -5.76 -5.56
C LEU A 271 2.20 -6.98 -5.96
N ILE A 272 2.82 -7.99 -6.54
CA ILE A 272 2.24 -9.30 -6.78
C ILE A 272 2.98 -10.28 -5.87
N ASN A 273 2.30 -10.86 -4.89
CA ASN A 273 2.83 -11.91 -4.05
C ASN A 273 2.51 -13.29 -4.67
N PRO A 274 3.41 -14.29 -4.61
CA PRO A 274 3.16 -15.60 -5.20
C PRO A 274 1.98 -16.37 -4.55
N LYS A 275 1.64 -16.11 -3.29
CA LYS A 275 0.58 -16.83 -2.56
C LYS A 275 -0.81 -16.27 -2.86
N PHE A 276 -0.99 -14.95 -2.81
CA PHE A 276 -2.31 -14.30 -2.90
C PHE A 276 -2.39 -13.18 -3.96
N GLY A 277 -1.40 -13.08 -4.84
CA GLY A 277 -1.38 -12.10 -5.93
C GLY A 277 -1.34 -10.66 -5.39
N PRO A 278 -2.07 -9.70 -5.97
CA PRO A 278 -2.13 -8.32 -5.49
C PRO A 278 -3.04 -8.10 -4.27
N ARG A 279 -3.60 -9.17 -3.69
CA ARG A 279 -4.68 -9.10 -2.70
C ARG A 279 -4.15 -8.93 -1.28
N MET A 280 -3.43 -7.84 -1.03
CA MET A 280 -2.79 -7.61 0.27
C MET A 280 -2.67 -6.14 0.64
N ARG A 281 -2.33 -5.91 1.91
CA ARG A 281 -1.81 -4.65 2.43
C ARG A 281 -0.39 -4.85 2.93
N ILE A 282 0.32 -3.74 3.16
CA ILE A 282 1.74 -3.72 3.51
C ILE A 282 1.89 -2.82 4.74
N GLY A 283 2.34 -3.41 5.85
CA GLY A 283 2.84 -2.69 7.02
C GLY A 283 4.35 -2.81 7.10
N ARG A 284 5.01 -1.84 7.75
CA ARG A 284 6.47 -1.87 7.94
C ARG A 284 6.84 -1.44 9.36
N ILE A 285 7.91 -2.03 9.88
CA ILE A 285 8.49 -1.71 11.17
C ILE A 285 9.96 -1.35 10.97
N HIS A 286 10.33 -0.11 11.26
CA HIS A 286 11.73 0.34 11.24
C HIS A 286 12.36 0.05 12.61
N THR A 287 13.53 -0.57 12.67
CA THR A 287 14.14 -1.01 13.94
C THR A 287 15.67 -1.01 13.92
N ASP A 288 16.26 -0.89 15.11
CA ASP A 288 17.69 -1.13 15.37
C ASP A 288 17.99 -2.53 15.92
N LEU A 289 17.00 -3.42 15.98
CA LEU A 289 17.19 -4.83 16.30
C LEU A 289 18.06 -5.49 15.22
N PRO A 290 19.19 -6.15 15.55
CA PRO A 290 20.03 -6.83 14.58
C PRO A 290 19.29 -7.97 13.88
N LEU A 291 19.19 -7.91 12.55
CA LEU A 291 18.44 -8.86 11.72
C LEU A 291 19.18 -9.13 10.40
N GLU A 292 19.02 -10.32 9.86
CA GLU A 292 19.41 -10.65 8.49
C GLU A 292 18.36 -10.17 7.50
N HIS A 293 18.81 -9.81 6.29
CA HIS A 293 17.93 -9.34 5.23
C HIS A 293 17.60 -10.46 4.26
N ASP A 294 16.34 -10.51 3.86
CA ASP A 294 15.87 -11.33 2.75
C ASP A 294 16.36 -10.75 1.43
N LYS A 295 16.21 -11.55 0.36
CA LYS A 295 16.55 -11.14 -0.99
C LYS A 295 15.29 -11.04 -1.84
N PRO A 296 15.26 -10.11 -2.81
CA PRO A 296 14.22 -10.06 -3.82
C PRO A 296 13.98 -11.42 -4.49
N VAL A 297 12.72 -11.66 -4.89
CA VAL A 297 12.29 -12.88 -5.55
C VAL A 297 11.85 -12.60 -6.99
N ARG A 298 12.06 -13.55 -7.89
CA ARG A 298 11.61 -13.46 -9.29
C ARG A 298 10.84 -14.71 -9.69
N PHE A 299 9.60 -14.53 -10.12
CA PHE A 299 8.69 -15.58 -10.57
C PHE A 299 7.92 -15.20 -11.85
N GLY A 300 8.40 -14.20 -12.59
CA GLY A 300 8.00 -13.93 -13.97
C GLY A 300 6.82 -12.97 -14.13
N VAL A 301 6.55 -12.13 -13.12
CA VAL A 301 5.41 -11.19 -13.16
C VAL A 301 5.54 -10.19 -14.30
N ARG A 302 6.72 -9.62 -14.52
CA ARG A 302 6.97 -8.64 -15.58
C ARG A 302 6.63 -9.24 -16.94
N GLU A 303 7.20 -10.39 -17.27
CA GLU A 303 7.04 -11.03 -18.57
C GLU A 303 5.62 -11.59 -18.76
N PHE A 304 4.92 -11.96 -17.68
CA PHE A 304 3.51 -12.29 -17.75
C PHE A 304 2.65 -11.04 -18.00
N CYS A 305 2.95 -9.92 -17.35
CA CYS A 305 2.27 -8.64 -17.55
C CYS A 305 2.44 -8.09 -18.98
N GLU A 306 3.52 -8.43 -19.69
CA GLU A 306 3.70 -8.06 -21.10
C GLU A 306 2.67 -8.71 -22.03
N VAL A 307 2.18 -9.91 -21.70
CA VAL A 307 1.13 -10.60 -22.49
C VAL A 307 -0.27 -10.46 -21.90
N CYS A 308 -0.38 -10.19 -20.60
CA CYS A 308 -1.64 -10.05 -19.89
C CYS A 308 -2.02 -8.59 -19.71
N ARG A 309 -3.25 -8.25 -20.15
CA ARG A 309 -3.83 -6.91 -19.99
C ARG A 309 -5.11 -6.88 -19.16
N ARG A 310 -5.45 -7.95 -18.45
CA ARG A 310 -6.73 -8.05 -17.72
C ARG A 310 -6.98 -6.87 -16.76
N CYS A 311 -5.96 -6.38 -16.07
CA CYS A 311 -6.11 -5.23 -15.18
C CYS A 311 -6.32 -3.91 -15.93
N SER A 312 -5.68 -3.70 -17.09
CA SER A 312 -5.87 -2.48 -17.90
C SER A 312 -7.16 -2.55 -18.71
N ASP A 313 -7.43 -3.69 -19.38
CA ASP A 313 -8.68 -3.97 -20.10
C ASP A 313 -9.92 -3.85 -19.17
N GLY A 314 -9.78 -4.26 -17.90
CA GLY A 314 -10.84 -4.19 -16.89
C GLY A 314 -10.96 -2.86 -16.16
N CYS A 315 -9.99 -1.94 -16.29
CA CYS A 315 -9.93 -0.69 -15.53
C CYS A 315 -11.01 0.29 -16.01
N PRO A 316 -12.06 0.58 -15.22
CA PRO A 316 -13.15 1.43 -15.69
C PRO A 316 -12.75 2.85 -16.13
N PRO A 317 -11.80 3.54 -15.45
CA PRO A 317 -11.33 4.85 -15.91
C PRO A 317 -10.14 4.79 -16.88
N SER A 318 -9.72 3.60 -17.32
CA SER A 318 -8.55 3.41 -18.19
C SER A 318 -7.29 4.11 -17.65
N ALA A 319 -7.07 3.96 -16.33
CA ALA A 319 -5.96 4.58 -15.61
C ALA A 319 -4.66 3.76 -15.68
N ILE A 320 -4.74 2.49 -16.10
CA ILE A 320 -3.59 1.57 -16.16
C ILE A 320 -3.12 1.51 -17.63
N PRO A 321 -1.81 1.69 -17.91
CA PRO A 321 -1.30 1.69 -19.27
C PRO A 321 -1.32 0.30 -19.93
N ASP A 322 -1.65 0.26 -21.22
CA ASP A 322 -1.63 -0.97 -22.03
C ASP A 322 -0.24 -1.31 -22.60
N GLY A 323 0.59 -0.29 -22.80
CA GLY A 323 1.91 -0.41 -23.41
C GLY A 323 2.99 -1.04 -22.53
N PRO A 324 4.25 -1.07 -22.99
CA PRO A 324 5.39 -1.40 -22.14
C PRO A 324 5.63 -0.32 -21.06
N PRO A 325 6.45 -0.60 -20.03
CA PRO A 325 6.88 0.40 -19.05
C PRO A 325 7.48 1.65 -19.71
N GLN A 326 7.15 2.83 -19.19
CA GLN A 326 7.64 4.13 -19.64
C GLN A 326 8.12 4.96 -18.45
N ASP A 327 8.92 5.98 -18.72
CA ASP A 327 9.42 7.00 -17.79
C ASP A 327 8.55 8.28 -17.77
N GLU A 328 7.40 8.24 -18.43
CA GLU A 328 6.46 9.36 -18.53
C GLU A 328 5.85 9.73 -17.16
N ILE A 329 5.84 11.04 -16.88
CA ILE A 329 5.13 11.65 -15.75
C ILE A 329 3.76 12.11 -16.24
N ILE A 330 2.71 11.36 -15.87
CA ILE A 330 1.34 11.64 -16.32
C ILE A 330 0.77 12.85 -15.56
N ASN A 331 1.03 12.91 -14.25
CA ASN A 331 0.63 14.02 -13.39
C ASN A 331 1.55 14.14 -12.15
N GLN A 332 1.31 15.18 -11.35
CA GLN A 332 2.10 15.51 -10.16
C GLN A 332 2.11 14.41 -9.08
N SER A 333 1.17 13.46 -9.11
CA SER A 333 1.14 12.31 -8.18
C SER A 333 1.98 11.12 -8.66
N ASN A 334 2.77 11.29 -9.70
CA ASN A 334 3.72 10.27 -10.16
C ASN A 334 5.14 10.59 -9.67
N ILE A 335 5.86 9.53 -9.32
CA ILE A 335 7.28 9.61 -8.94
C ILE A 335 8.14 9.87 -10.19
N VAL A 336 9.15 10.73 -10.02
CA VAL A 336 10.07 11.15 -11.09
C VAL A 336 11.26 10.20 -11.17
N GLY A 337 11.76 9.97 -12.39
CA GLY A 337 12.96 9.17 -12.66
C GLY A 337 12.80 7.67 -12.37
N ILE A 338 11.60 7.12 -12.61
CA ILE A 338 11.38 5.67 -12.63
C ILE A 338 10.65 5.28 -13.92
N LYS A 339 11.21 4.32 -14.65
CA LYS A 339 10.57 3.68 -15.79
C LYS A 339 9.79 2.45 -15.37
N LYS A 340 8.46 2.55 -15.40
CA LYS A 340 7.52 1.52 -14.93
C LYS A 340 6.16 1.62 -15.62
N TRP A 341 5.24 0.72 -15.29
CA TRP A 341 3.81 0.93 -15.62
C TRP A 341 3.20 1.96 -14.67
N THR A 342 3.28 3.23 -15.03
CA THR A 342 2.73 4.31 -14.22
C THR A 342 1.20 4.40 -14.37
N VAL A 343 0.50 4.27 -13.25
CA VAL A 343 -0.96 4.45 -13.18
C VAL A 343 -1.29 5.95 -13.11
N ASP A 344 -2.29 6.36 -13.88
CA ASP A 344 -2.89 7.70 -13.81
C ASP A 344 -3.70 7.82 -12.51
N ALA A 345 -3.05 8.34 -11.46
CA ALA A 345 -3.63 8.45 -10.13
C ALA A 345 -4.88 9.34 -10.10
N GLU A 346 -4.92 10.42 -10.89
CA GLU A 346 -6.06 11.33 -10.96
C GLU A 346 -7.29 10.62 -11.55
N LYS A 347 -7.15 9.90 -12.67
CA LYS A 347 -8.24 9.08 -13.23
C LYS A 347 -8.71 7.99 -12.28
N CYS A 348 -7.77 7.30 -11.63
CA CYS A 348 -8.08 6.23 -10.68
C CYS A 348 -8.89 6.78 -9.49
N PHE A 349 -8.40 7.83 -8.84
CA PHE A 349 -9.06 8.41 -7.68
C PHE A 349 -10.39 9.09 -8.03
N GLN A 350 -10.48 9.75 -9.18
CA GLN A 350 -11.73 10.36 -9.63
C GLN A 350 -12.84 9.32 -9.82
N PHE A 351 -12.51 8.10 -10.26
CA PHE A 351 -13.46 6.99 -10.31
C PHE A 351 -13.99 6.64 -8.90
N TRP A 352 -13.11 6.58 -7.89
CA TRP A 352 -13.48 6.26 -6.50
C TRP A 352 -14.44 7.31 -5.94
N VAL A 353 -14.08 8.58 -6.13
CA VAL A 353 -14.90 9.73 -5.74
C VAL A 353 -16.26 9.67 -6.44
N ASN A 354 -16.29 9.31 -7.72
CA ASN A 354 -17.53 9.21 -8.49
C ASN A 354 -18.47 8.11 -8.03
N GLN A 355 -17.94 6.95 -7.66
CA GLN A 355 -18.76 5.85 -7.17
C GLN A 355 -19.05 5.94 -5.66
N GLY A 356 -18.31 6.76 -4.91
CA GLY A 356 -18.51 6.99 -3.47
C GLY A 356 -17.79 6.00 -2.56
N THR A 357 -16.87 5.20 -3.11
CA THR A 357 -16.08 4.19 -2.40
C THR A 357 -14.86 3.83 -3.26
N GLU A 358 -13.83 3.28 -2.65
CA GLU A 358 -12.65 2.68 -3.25
C GLU A 358 -12.96 1.64 -4.35
N CYS A 359 -12.00 1.43 -5.24
CA CYS A 359 -12.05 0.39 -6.27
C CYS A 359 -10.99 -0.69 -5.99
N GLY A 360 -11.05 -1.79 -6.71
CA GLY A 360 -10.06 -2.87 -6.66
C GLY A 360 -10.24 -3.85 -7.81
N VAL A 361 -10.79 -3.38 -8.94
CA VAL A 361 -11.03 -4.23 -10.13
C VAL A 361 -9.72 -4.81 -10.66
N CYS A 362 -8.63 -4.04 -10.64
CA CYS A 362 -7.31 -4.52 -11.02
C CYS A 362 -6.79 -5.65 -10.12
N ILE A 363 -7.16 -5.66 -8.82
CA ILE A 363 -6.82 -6.73 -7.88
C ILE A 363 -7.66 -7.97 -8.19
N ARG A 364 -8.98 -7.79 -8.33
CA ARG A 364 -9.94 -8.86 -8.64
C ARG A 364 -9.57 -9.59 -9.94
N ASP A 365 -9.29 -8.84 -11.01
CA ASP A 365 -9.12 -9.38 -12.36
C ASP A 365 -7.74 -9.99 -12.61
N CYS A 366 -6.78 -9.74 -11.71
CA CYS A 366 -5.41 -10.22 -11.85
C CYS A 366 -5.35 -11.76 -11.82
N PRO A 367 -4.71 -12.42 -12.81
CA PRO A 367 -4.55 -13.88 -12.80
C PRO A 367 -3.77 -14.44 -11.61
N TYR A 368 -3.00 -13.63 -10.89
CA TYR A 368 -2.36 -14.07 -9.65
C TYR A 368 -3.32 -14.10 -8.45
N ASN A 369 -4.49 -13.47 -8.56
CA ASN A 369 -5.52 -13.47 -7.53
C ASN A 369 -6.30 -14.80 -7.59
N LYS A 370 -5.98 -15.73 -6.69
CA LYS A 370 -6.63 -17.04 -6.58
C LYS A 370 -7.23 -17.25 -5.19
N ASP A 371 -8.23 -18.11 -5.14
CA ASP A 371 -8.92 -18.50 -3.90
C ASP A 371 -7.93 -19.25 -2.98
N PRO A 372 -7.63 -18.70 -1.80
CA PRO A 372 -6.70 -19.30 -0.86
C PRO A 372 -7.33 -20.44 -0.07
N ALA A 373 -8.66 -20.59 -0.04
CA ALA A 373 -9.33 -21.60 0.80
C ALA A 373 -9.44 -22.98 0.13
N SER A 374 -9.32 -23.04 -1.20
CA SER A 374 -9.48 -24.28 -1.96
C SER A 374 -8.13 -24.96 -2.23
N TRP A 375 -7.88 -26.11 -1.60
CA TRP A 375 -6.67 -26.91 -1.82
C TRP A 375 -6.44 -27.24 -3.31
N LEU A 376 -7.50 -27.56 -4.06
CA LEU A 376 -7.39 -27.82 -5.50
C LEU A 376 -6.93 -26.57 -6.27
N ILE A 377 -7.48 -25.39 -5.93
CA ILE A 377 -7.09 -24.13 -6.56
C ILE A 377 -5.67 -23.75 -6.16
N GLN A 378 -5.24 -24.00 -4.92
CA GLN A 378 -3.86 -23.78 -4.51
C GLN A 378 -2.88 -24.65 -5.31
N LYS A 379 -3.17 -25.95 -5.48
CA LYS A 379 -2.32 -26.84 -6.29
C LYS A 379 -2.28 -26.42 -7.76
N TYR A 380 -3.43 -26.04 -8.32
CA TYR A 380 -3.51 -25.44 -9.65
C TYR A 380 -2.66 -24.17 -9.73
N HIS A 381 -2.77 -23.27 -8.75
CA HIS A 381 -2.03 -22.00 -8.71
C HIS A 381 -0.52 -22.22 -8.70
N GLN A 382 -0.02 -23.16 -7.89
CA GLN A 382 1.41 -23.51 -7.85
C GLN A 382 1.93 -24.03 -9.20
N MET A 383 1.14 -24.84 -9.92
CA MET A 383 1.46 -25.26 -11.28
C MET A 383 1.35 -24.07 -12.26
N TRP A 384 0.31 -23.25 -12.13
CA TRP A 384 0.04 -22.10 -12.98
C TRP A 384 1.13 -21.05 -12.88
N LEU A 385 1.69 -20.78 -11.70
CA LEU A 385 2.84 -19.87 -11.50
C LEU A 385 4.04 -20.30 -12.36
N LYS A 386 4.37 -21.61 -12.35
CA LYS A 386 5.46 -22.14 -13.19
C LYS A 386 5.16 -21.96 -14.68
N LEU A 387 3.90 -22.14 -15.09
CA LEU A 387 3.49 -21.96 -16.47
C LEU A 387 3.53 -20.47 -16.89
N ALA A 388 3.07 -19.57 -16.02
CA ALA A 388 3.09 -18.12 -16.20
C ALA A 388 4.50 -17.55 -16.32
N ALA A 389 5.46 -18.12 -15.57
CA ALA A 389 6.88 -17.77 -15.65
C ALA A 389 7.59 -18.33 -16.90
N SER A 390 6.98 -19.28 -17.61
CA SER A 390 7.61 -20.00 -18.73
C SER A 390 7.30 -19.36 -20.11
N PRO A 391 7.93 -19.82 -21.19
CA PRO A 391 7.52 -19.45 -22.56
C PRO A 391 6.04 -19.74 -22.88
N PHE A 392 5.37 -20.61 -22.11
CA PHE A 392 3.95 -20.95 -22.26
C PHE A 392 2.99 -19.99 -21.51
N LYS A 393 3.45 -18.82 -21.06
CA LYS A 393 2.64 -17.80 -20.39
C LYS A 393 1.32 -17.43 -21.07
N LYS A 394 1.25 -17.49 -22.41
CA LYS A 394 0.00 -17.30 -23.16
C LYS A 394 -1.02 -18.42 -22.92
N LEU A 395 -0.55 -19.66 -22.76
CA LEU A 395 -1.39 -20.79 -22.35
C LEU A 395 -1.84 -20.62 -20.90
N ALA A 396 -0.98 -20.15 -20.00
CA ALA A 396 -1.36 -19.85 -18.62
C ALA A 396 -2.48 -18.80 -18.56
N LEU A 397 -2.37 -17.73 -19.35
CA LEU A 397 -3.42 -16.72 -19.47
C LEU A 397 -4.71 -17.29 -20.07
N TRP A 398 -4.61 -18.11 -21.13
CA TRP A 398 -5.75 -18.77 -21.74
C TRP A 398 -6.48 -19.68 -20.73
N LEU A 399 -5.75 -20.50 -19.96
CA LEU A 399 -6.32 -21.34 -18.90
C LEU A 399 -7.04 -20.50 -17.85
N ASP A 400 -6.42 -19.40 -17.40
CA ASP A 400 -7.01 -18.52 -16.40
C ASP A 400 -8.36 -17.95 -16.85
N ILE A 401 -8.43 -17.48 -18.11
CA ILE A 401 -9.65 -16.95 -18.72
C ILE A 401 -10.72 -18.04 -18.87
N ASN A 402 -10.37 -19.21 -19.41
CA ASN A 402 -11.34 -20.26 -19.73
C ASN A 402 -11.85 -21.01 -18.49
N LEU A 403 -11.07 -21.05 -17.41
CA LEU A 403 -11.51 -21.57 -16.12
C LEU A 403 -12.35 -20.56 -15.31
N GLY A 404 -12.54 -19.35 -15.83
CA GLY A 404 -13.44 -18.35 -15.24
C GLY A 404 -12.88 -17.60 -14.03
N PHE A 405 -11.56 -17.59 -13.83
CA PHE A 405 -10.96 -16.83 -12.75
C PHE A 405 -11.09 -15.32 -12.96
N GLY A 406 -11.10 -14.57 -11.85
CA GLY A 406 -11.33 -13.12 -11.82
C GLY A 406 -12.80 -12.71 -12.04
N GLY A 407 -13.73 -13.67 -12.11
CA GLY A 407 -15.16 -13.38 -12.23
C GLY A 407 -15.72 -12.62 -11.02
N ARG A 408 -16.49 -11.56 -11.30
CA ARG A 408 -17.15 -10.74 -10.28
C ARG A 408 -18.21 -11.54 -9.53
N LEU A 409 -18.13 -11.54 -8.20
CA LEU A 409 -19.20 -11.98 -7.32
C LEU A 409 -20.17 -10.81 -7.14
N ARG A 410 -21.46 -11.00 -7.39
CA ARG A 410 -22.42 -9.90 -7.18
C ARG A 410 -22.62 -9.67 -5.68
N PRO A 411 -22.69 -8.42 -5.19
CA PRO A 411 -22.91 -8.13 -3.78
C PRO A 411 -24.11 -8.85 -3.16
N ASN A 412 -25.24 -8.96 -3.86
CA ASN A 412 -26.40 -9.70 -3.35
C ASN A 412 -26.13 -11.20 -3.21
N ASP A 413 -25.33 -11.79 -4.10
CA ASP A 413 -24.95 -13.20 -4.00
C ASP A 413 -23.98 -13.42 -2.82
N TYR A 414 -23.08 -12.48 -2.55
CA TYR A 414 -22.24 -12.48 -1.35
C TYR A 414 -23.09 -12.50 -0.08
N TRP A 415 -24.08 -11.61 0.02
CA TRP A 415 -24.99 -11.56 1.18
C TRP A 415 -25.91 -12.78 1.30
N ALA A 416 -26.26 -13.41 0.18
CA ALA A 416 -27.10 -14.60 0.16
C ALA A 416 -26.31 -15.89 0.43
N HIS A 417 -24.97 -15.83 0.37
CA HIS A 417 -24.14 -17.01 0.58
C HIS A 417 -24.31 -17.53 2.01
N LYS A 418 -24.81 -18.76 2.14
CA LYS A 418 -24.82 -19.45 3.43
C LYS A 418 -23.37 -19.78 3.77
N LEU A 419 -22.89 -19.29 4.92
CA LEU A 419 -21.59 -19.70 5.46
C LEU A 419 -21.53 -21.24 5.44
N LYS A 420 -20.55 -21.80 4.72
CA LYS A 420 -20.25 -23.22 4.82
C LYS A 420 -19.81 -23.46 6.26
N LYS A 421 -20.59 -24.26 6.99
CA LYS A 421 -20.26 -24.69 8.36
C LYS A 421 -18.99 -25.53 8.37
#